data_AF-A0A401NSR2-F1
#
_entry.id   AF-A0A401NSR2-F1
#
_cell.length_a   1.000
_cell.length_b   1.000
_cell.length_c   1.000
_cell.angle_alpha   90.00
_cell.angle_beta   90.00
_cell.angle_gamma   90.00
#
_symmetry.space_group_name_H-M   'P 1'
#
loop_
_entity.id
_entity.type
_entity.pdbx_description
1 polymer ?
#
loop_
_entity_poly.entity_id
_entity_poly.type
_entity_poly.pdbx_seq_one_letter_code
_entity_poly.pdbx_strand_id
1 'polypeptide(L)'
;MIHPINVLKSLPGNIRRGEKTQFASSDDISILAHGLYLLGKGLKENTDKIKGEMNDVLGQLNVCNSSINNLGSQVRLIESDEKDLQGKALKLEMEDEELHKRIMELRNELMKALQDQQSVANKVDSLEGKRERILENYVEKNKSADVPFYRSATEFQNQRIDEVVVLLKAQQQQIDEQNQQIQLLVNKISNADLDPRKHFKKDVKGSNSLGDQWSIQNAASSDSDCDQIFKRGERTSGIYSIQPIGSQLLQTYCQMTAESGWTVIQRRYNGTLDFDRSWLDYITGFGDLHGEFWLGLESFYQVAHRAKYILRIELEDWKNDTRYIEYTFKIGGKVNNYTLQIGQVLTGDLSSAISDCKALPFSTSDRDNDLHTVINCAEQHSGGWWFSACGEANLNGKYLRSQISRRQDRKKGIFWKTWKGNYYSFKSTQLMVRPMKIVN
;
A
#
# COMPACT_ATOMS: atom_id res chain seq x y z
N MET A 1 -20.35 60.67 -39.86
CA MET A 1 -19.89 61.57 -40.92
C MET A 1 -19.63 60.74 -42.16
N ILE A 2 -20.62 60.65 -43.05
CA ILE A 2 -20.49 60.05 -44.39
C ILE A 2 -21.13 61.07 -45.34
N HIS A 3 -20.36 61.50 -46.33
CA HIS A 3 -20.71 62.53 -47.32
C HIS A 3 -21.91 62.12 -48.20
N PRO A 4 -22.78 63.06 -48.61
CA PRO A 4 -23.73 62.83 -49.68
C PRO A 4 -23.10 63.10 -51.05
N ILE A 5 -23.23 62.14 -51.97
CA ILE A 5 -22.88 62.29 -53.38
C ILE A 5 -24.01 63.08 -54.07
N ASN A 6 -23.69 64.31 -54.46
CA ASN A 6 -24.50 65.18 -55.31
C ASN A 6 -24.21 64.84 -56.78
N VAL A 7 -25.21 64.38 -57.52
CA VAL A 7 -25.09 64.11 -58.96
C VAL A 7 -26.30 64.71 -59.70
N LEU A 8 -25.98 65.73 -60.51
CA LEU A 8 -26.59 66.18 -61.79
C LEU A 8 -27.15 67.61 -61.89
N LYS A 9 -26.37 68.45 -62.62
CA LYS A 9 -26.80 69.44 -63.63
C LYS A 9 -27.30 68.68 -64.89
N SER A 10 -28.17 69.11 -65.81
CA SER A 10 -28.85 70.37 -66.15
C SER A 10 -29.92 70.09 -67.24
N LEU A 11 -31.08 70.77 -67.14
CA LEU A 11 -32.10 71.27 -68.12
C LEU A 11 -31.94 71.00 -69.65
N PRO A 12 -33.04 70.87 -70.45
CA PRO A 12 -33.96 72.00 -70.73
C PRO A 12 -35.46 71.68 -70.89
N GLY A 13 -36.27 72.74 -70.82
CA GLY A 13 -37.72 72.67 -70.69
C GLY A 13 -38.50 72.26 -71.94
N ASN A 14 -39.75 71.85 -71.70
CA ASN A 14 -40.85 72.05 -72.64
C ASN A 14 -42.18 71.93 -71.88
N ILE A 15 -42.97 73.00 -71.88
CA ILE A 15 -44.35 73.00 -71.38
C ILE A 15 -45.18 72.24 -72.41
N ARG A 16 -45.69 71.05 -72.03
CA ARG A 16 -46.79 70.39 -72.75
C ARG A 16 -47.95 70.10 -71.81
N ARG A 17 -49.13 70.42 -72.36
CA ARG A 17 -50.47 70.32 -71.80
C ARG A 17 -50.78 68.94 -71.21
N GLY A 18 -51.42 68.96 -70.04
CA GLY A 18 -52.47 68.02 -69.66
C GLY A 18 -52.00 66.59 -69.39
N GLU A 19 -51.47 66.33 -68.19
CA GLU A 19 -51.50 65.00 -67.61
C GLU A 19 -52.64 64.94 -66.60
N LYS A 20 -53.66 64.11 -66.93
CA LYS A 20 -54.67 63.69 -65.97
C LYS A 20 -53.93 63.10 -64.77
N THR A 21 -54.18 63.62 -63.57
CA THR A 21 -53.80 62.92 -62.34
C THR A 21 -54.54 61.59 -62.33
N GLN A 22 -53.86 60.52 -62.76
CA GLN A 22 -54.38 59.16 -62.64
C GLN A 22 -54.24 58.79 -61.16
N PHE A 23 -55.32 58.98 -60.41
CA PHE A 23 -55.40 58.48 -59.05
C PHE A 23 -55.29 56.95 -59.10
N ALA A 24 -54.47 56.39 -58.23
CA ALA A 24 -54.35 54.94 -58.07
C ALA A 24 -55.74 54.35 -57.84
N SER A 25 -56.02 53.17 -58.42
CA SER A 25 -57.32 52.53 -58.22
C SER A 25 -57.52 52.20 -56.73
N SER A 26 -58.78 52.18 -56.27
CA SER A 26 -59.08 51.84 -54.87
C SER A 26 -58.46 50.50 -54.45
N ASP A 27 -58.32 49.57 -55.39
CA ASP A 27 -57.72 48.26 -55.17
C ASP A 27 -56.20 48.37 -54.97
N ASP A 28 -55.50 49.21 -55.73
CA ASP A 28 -54.06 49.46 -55.57
C ASP A 28 -53.75 50.10 -54.21
N ILE A 29 -54.60 51.03 -53.77
CA ILE A 29 -54.48 51.68 -52.45
C ILE A 29 -54.73 50.66 -51.33
N SER A 30 -55.72 49.77 -51.49
CA SER A 30 -56.02 48.70 -50.54
C SER A 30 -54.86 47.71 -50.40
N ILE A 31 -54.25 47.29 -51.53
CA ILE A 31 -53.09 46.39 -51.53
C ILE A 31 -51.88 47.04 -50.86
N LEU A 32 -51.59 48.31 -51.14
CA LEU A 32 -50.51 49.05 -50.48
C LEU A 32 -50.77 49.21 -48.97
N ALA A 33 -52.00 49.54 -48.57
CA ALA A 33 -52.37 49.66 -47.16
C ALA A 33 -52.23 48.32 -46.43
N HIS A 34 -52.64 47.21 -47.05
CA HIS A 34 -52.49 45.87 -46.49
C HIS A 34 -51.02 45.43 -46.40
N GLY A 35 -50.23 45.71 -47.44
CA GLY A 35 -48.78 45.43 -47.44
C GLY A 35 -48.03 46.21 -46.35
N LEU A 36 -48.33 47.50 -46.19
CA LEU A 36 -47.78 48.34 -45.12
C LEU A 36 -48.23 47.87 -43.73
N TYR A 37 -49.49 47.42 -43.60
CA TYR A 37 -50.00 46.84 -42.36
C TYR A 37 -49.27 45.54 -41.98
N LEU A 38 -49.10 44.62 -42.94
CA LEU A 38 -48.37 43.38 -42.71
C LEU A 38 -46.89 43.62 -42.37
N LEU A 39 -46.24 44.58 -43.05
CA LEU A 39 -44.89 45.00 -42.73
C LEU A 39 -44.80 45.57 -41.30
N GLY A 40 -45.73 46.46 -40.93
CA GLY A 40 -45.81 47.03 -39.59
C GLY A 40 -46.04 45.97 -38.51
N LYS A 41 -46.89 44.98 -38.79
CA LYS A 41 -47.13 43.84 -37.89
C LYS A 41 -45.87 42.98 -37.72
N GLY A 42 -45.19 42.63 -38.82
CA GLY A 42 -43.96 41.84 -38.78
C GLY A 42 -42.81 42.57 -38.08
N LEU A 43 -42.66 43.88 -38.29
CA LEU A 43 -41.68 44.70 -37.58
C LEU A 43 -41.95 44.75 -36.07
N LYS A 44 -43.23 44.86 -35.67
CA LYS A 44 -43.62 44.84 -34.27
C LYS A 44 -43.31 43.49 -33.62
N GLU A 45 -43.69 42.38 -34.25
CA GLU A 45 -43.42 41.02 -33.75
C GLU A 45 -41.91 40.78 -33.60
N ASN A 46 -41.09 41.22 -34.56
CA ASN A 46 -39.64 41.09 -34.46
C ASN A 46 -39.06 41.96 -33.33
N THR A 47 -39.58 43.17 -33.14
CA THR A 47 -39.15 44.07 -32.05
C THR A 47 -39.48 43.47 -30.68
N ASP A 48 -40.68 42.91 -30.53
CA ASP A 48 -41.11 42.25 -29.29
C ASP A 48 -40.26 41.00 -29.00
N LYS A 49 -39.92 40.22 -30.04
CA LYS A 49 -39.00 39.08 -29.92
C LYS A 49 -37.60 39.49 -29.48
N ILE A 50 -37.00 40.49 -30.13
CA ILE A 50 -35.67 41.01 -29.75
C ILE A 50 -35.68 41.54 -28.32
N LYS A 51 -36.76 42.21 -27.91
CA LYS A 51 -36.91 42.69 -26.53
C LYS A 51 -36.98 41.55 -25.52
N GLY A 52 -37.67 40.45 -25.86
CA GLY A 52 -37.68 39.22 -25.06
C GLY A 52 -36.28 38.63 -24.89
N GLU A 53 -35.58 38.41 -26.01
CA GLU A 53 -34.21 37.88 -26.01
C GLU A 53 -33.25 38.79 -25.23
N MET A 54 -33.37 40.11 -25.35
CA MET A 54 -32.55 41.07 -24.61
C MET A 54 -32.80 41.03 -23.11
N ASN A 55 -34.05 40.83 -22.68
CA ASN A 55 -34.38 40.66 -21.26
C ASN A 55 -33.84 39.35 -20.69
N ASP A 56 -33.87 38.27 -21.48
CA ASP A 56 -33.30 36.98 -21.07
C ASP A 56 -31.78 37.07 -20.90
N VAL A 57 -31.09 37.72 -21.84
CA VAL A 57 -29.64 37.99 -21.75
C VAL A 57 -29.33 38.84 -20.52
N LEU A 58 -30.13 39.87 -20.23
CA LEU A 58 -29.95 40.69 -19.03
C LEU A 58 -30.15 39.87 -17.73
N GLY A 59 -31.13 38.96 -17.73
CA GLY A 59 -31.35 38.02 -16.64
C GLY A 59 -30.14 37.11 -16.39
N GLN A 60 -29.60 36.51 -17.46
CA GLN A 60 -28.40 35.70 -17.40
C GLN A 60 -27.17 36.49 -16.92
N LEU A 61 -27.02 37.74 -17.37
CA LEU A 61 -25.93 38.61 -16.94
C LEU A 61 -25.98 38.89 -15.43
N ASN A 62 -27.18 39.10 -14.88
CA ASN A 62 -27.37 39.32 -13.45
C ASN A 62 -27.04 38.07 -12.61
N VAL A 63 -27.43 36.88 -13.08
CA VAL A 63 -27.06 35.62 -12.44
C VAL A 63 -25.54 35.40 -12.48
N CYS A 64 -24.91 35.66 -13.63
CA CYS A 64 -23.46 35.59 -13.77
C CYS A 64 -22.75 36.56 -12.80
N ASN A 65 -23.23 37.81 -12.72
CA ASN A 65 -22.68 38.81 -11.81
C ASN A 65 -22.78 38.39 -10.34
N SER A 66 -23.92 37.82 -9.93
CA SER A 66 -24.08 37.28 -8.56
C SER A 66 -23.13 36.12 -8.27
N SER A 67 -22.92 35.23 -9.25
CA SER A 67 -21.99 34.10 -9.14
C SER A 67 -20.55 34.55 -9.04
N ILE A 68 -20.14 35.55 -9.84
CA ILE A 68 -18.80 36.16 -9.78
C ILE A 68 -18.55 36.79 -8.40
N ASN A 69 -19.53 37.48 -7.83
CA ASN A 69 -19.40 38.06 -6.49
C ASN A 69 -19.24 36.99 -5.40
N ASN A 70 -20.00 35.89 -5.50
CA ASN A 70 -19.88 34.76 -4.59
C ASN A 70 -18.49 34.11 -4.70
N LEU A 71 -18.03 33.81 -5.91
CA LEU A 71 -16.69 33.29 -6.16
C LEU A 71 -15.61 34.24 -5.63
N GLY A 72 -15.77 35.55 -5.84
CA GLY A 72 -14.86 36.55 -5.29
C GLY A 72 -14.78 36.54 -3.75
N SER A 73 -15.89 36.23 -3.06
CA SER A 73 -15.87 36.06 -1.60
C SER A 73 -15.17 34.77 -1.16
N GLN A 74 -15.35 33.68 -1.89
CA GLN A 74 -14.67 32.41 -1.62
C GLN A 74 -13.16 32.52 -1.83
N VAL A 75 -12.73 33.18 -2.90
CA VAL A 75 -11.29 33.42 -3.19
C VAL A 75 -10.64 34.18 -2.03
N ARG A 76 -11.29 35.24 -1.52
CA ARG A 76 -10.77 35.99 -0.36
C ARG A 76 -10.65 35.15 0.91
N LEU A 77 -11.59 34.21 1.13
CA LEU A 77 -11.52 33.31 2.28
C LEU A 77 -10.34 32.34 2.13
N ILE A 78 -10.16 31.77 0.94
CA ILE A 78 -9.04 30.87 0.64
C ILE A 78 -7.69 31.58 0.81
N GLU A 79 -7.57 32.83 0.33
CA GLU A 79 -6.36 33.64 0.52
C GLU A 79 -6.05 33.92 2.00
N SER A 80 -7.08 34.04 2.84
CA SER A 80 -6.91 34.20 4.29
C SER A 80 -6.43 32.89 4.92
N ASP A 81 -7.07 31.77 4.59
CA ASP A 81 -6.69 30.45 5.10
C ASP A 81 -5.28 30.06 4.67
N GLU A 82 -4.86 30.42 3.45
CA GLU A 82 -3.50 30.20 2.96
C GLU A 82 -2.46 30.92 3.83
N LYS A 83 -2.72 32.18 4.20
CA LYS A 83 -1.81 32.94 5.08
C LYS A 83 -1.73 32.32 6.48
N ASP A 84 -2.86 31.87 7.02
CA ASP A 84 -2.90 31.22 8.33
C ASP A 84 -2.15 29.88 8.31
N LEU A 85 -2.28 29.11 7.22
CA LEU A 85 -1.54 27.86 7.02
C LEU A 85 -0.04 28.11 6.85
N GLN A 86 0.37 29.13 6.09
CA GLN A 86 1.77 29.52 5.95
C GLN A 86 2.37 29.92 7.31
N GLY A 87 1.63 30.65 8.15
CA GLY A 87 2.07 30.99 9.50
C GLY A 87 2.25 29.76 10.40
N LYS A 88 1.34 28.79 10.31
CA LYS A 88 1.47 27.52 11.04
C LYS A 88 2.65 26.67 10.55
N ALA A 89 2.88 26.63 9.24
CA ALA A 89 4.01 25.91 8.64
C ALA A 89 5.35 26.46 9.15
N LEU A 90 5.52 27.79 9.14
CA LEU A 90 6.73 28.43 9.68
C LEU A 90 6.96 28.12 11.15
N LYS A 91 5.89 28.08 11.95
CA LYS A 91 6.00 27.72 13.38
C LYS A 91 6.43 26.27 13.57
N LEU A 92 5.88 25.34 12.77
CA LEU A 92 6.27 23.93 12.81
C LEU A 92 7.71 23.72 12.34
N GLU A 93 8.18 24.48 11.33
CA GLU A 93 9.59 24.44 10.89
C GLU A 93 10.54 24.87 12.02
N MET A 94 10.20 25.93 12.77
CA MET A 94 11.01 26.34 13.93
C MET A 94 11.03 25.29 15.06
N GLU A 95 9.89 24.64 15.32
CA GLU A 95 9.80 23.56 16.32
C GLU A 95 10.61 22.32 15.87
N ASP A 96 10.61 22.01 14.58
CA ASP A 96 11.41 20.91 14.01
C ASP A 96 12.92 21.17 14.11
N GLU A 97 13.37 22.40 13.83
CA GLU A 97 14.77 22.80 14.01
C GLU A 97 15.23 22.66 15.48
N GLU A 98 14.38 23.08 16.43
CA GLU A 98 14.68 22.94 17.85
C GLU A 98 14.74 21.48 18.29
N LEU A 99 13.79 20.66 17.81
CA LEU A 99 13.79 19.22 18.07
C LEU A 99 15.03 18.55 17.48
N HIS A 100 15.43 18.92 16.27
CA HIS A 100 16.62 18.39 15.60
C HIS A 100 17.90 18.70 16.39
N LYS A 101 18.02 19.93 16.90
CA LYS A 101 19.12 20.31 17.78
C LYS A 101 19.13 19.46 19.06
N ARG A 102 17.97 19.22 19.67
CA ARG A 102 17.87 18.40 20.88
C ARG A 102 18.24 16.94 20.63
N ILE A 103 17.84 16.39 19.49
CA ILE A 103 18.22 15.04 19.06
C ILE A 103 19.74 14.94 18.89
N MET A 104 20.38 15.96 18.28
CA MET A 104 21.83 15.97 18.10
C MET A 104 22.59 16.04 19.42
N GLU A 105 22.11 16.82 20.39
CA GLU A 105 22.64 16.87 21.76
C GLU A 105 22.56 15.50 22.44
N LEU A 106 21.37 14.88 22.46
CA LEU A 106 21.16 13.56 23.05
C LEU A 106 22.02 12.47 22.40
N ARG A 107 22.21 12.54 21.08
CA ARG A 107 23.08 11.62 20.35
C ARG A 107 24.53 11.72 20.80
N ASN A 108 25.04 12.94 21.02
CA ASN A 108 26.40 13.15 21.51
C ASN A 108 26.56 12.61 22.94
N GLU A 109 25.58 12.83 23.81
CA GLU A 109 25.58 12.29 25.16
C GLU A 109 25.57 10.75 25.16
N LEU A 110 24.75 10.13 24.30
CA LEU A 110 24.69 8.68 24.16
C LEU A 110 26.02 8.08 23.69
N MET A 111 26.68 8.71 22.72
CA MET A 111 28.01 8.27 22.24
C MET A 111 29.05 8.31 23.36
N LYS A 112 29.02 9.34 24.21
CA LYS A 112 29.91 9.44 25.36
C LYS A 112 29.64 8.33 26.38
N ALA A 113 28.37 8.08 26.68
CA ALA A 113 27.98 7.01 27.61
C ALA A 113 28.41 5.61 27.12
N LEU A 114 28.30 5.34 25.82
CA LEU A 114 28.76 4.08 25.22
C LEU A 114 30.29 3.91 25.33
N GLN A 115 31.04 4.99 25.12
CA GLN A 115 32.50 4.96 25.26
C GLN A 115 32.93 4.72 26.72
N ASP A 116 32.24 5.35 27.67
CA ASP A 116 32.44 5.11 29.10
C ASP A 116 32.10 3.67 29.48
N GLN A 117 31.01 3.11 28.94
CA GLN A 117 30.62 1.71 29.15
C GLN A 117 31.70 0.73 28.66
N GLN A 118 32.28 0.97 27.48
CA GLN A 118 33.37 0.13 26.96
C GLN A 118 34.63 0.23 27.82
N SER A 119 34.96 1.42 28.33
CA SER A 119 36.09 1.64 29.23
C SER A 119 35.91 0.88 30.55
N VAL A 120 34.69 0.86 31.08
CA VAL A 120 34.34 0.08 32.27
C VAL A 120 34.45 -1.42 31.99
N ALA A 121 33.91 -1.91 30.87
CA ALA A 121 34.00 -3.33 30.50
C ALA A 121 35.46 -3.80 30.43
N ASN A 122 36.33 -3.06 29.74
CA ASN A 122 37.75 -3.39 29.63
C ASN A 122 38.45 -3.41 31.00
N LYS A 123 38.05 -2.53 31.94
CA LYS A 123 38.58 -2.53 33.31
C LYS A 123 38.11 -3.76 34.09
N VAL A 124 36.85 -4.17 33.92
CA VAL A 124 36.31 -5.38 34.54
C VAL A 124 37.08 -6.60 34.06
N ASP A 125 37.25 -6.77 32.75
CA ASP A 125 38.02 -7.90 32.18
C ASP A 125 39.46 -7.93 32.72
N SER A 126 40.11 -6.77 32.86
CA SER A 126 41.45 -6.66 33.43
C SER A 126 41.51 -7.08 34.90
N LEU A 127 40.49 -6.70 35.69
CA LEU A 127 40.38 -7.09 37.09
C LEU A 127 40.08 -8.58 37.24
N GLU A 128 39.22 -9.15 36.40
CA GLU A 128 38.94 -10.57 36.36
C GLU A 128 40.21 -11.38 36.03
N GLY A 129 40.95 -10.99 34.99
CA GLY A 129 42.23 -11.65 34.68
C GLY A 129 43.30 -11.48 35.76
N LYS A 130 43.26 -10.42 36.58
CA LYS A 130 44.13 -10.30 37.77
C LYS A 130 43.68 -11.23 38.90
N ARG A 131 42.37 -11.36 39.12
CA ARG A 131 41.79 -12.29 40.09
C ARG A 131 42.16 -13.73 39.75
N GLU A 132 42.04 -14.14 38.49
CA GLU A 132 42.41 -15.48 38.00
C GLU A 132 43.87 -15.81 38.34
N ARG A 133 44.79 -14.90 38.02
CA ARG A 133 46.23 -15.06 38.30
C ARG A 133 46.57 -15.11 39.79
N ILE A 134 45.80 -14.43 40.63
CA ILE A 134 45.96 -14.51 42.09
C ILE A 134 45.49 -15.88 42.58
N LEU A 135 44.36 -16.37 42.08
CA LEU A 135 43.83 -17.70 42.41
C LEU A 135 44.79 -18.80 41.97
N GLU A 136 45.32 -18.74 40.75
CA GLU A 136 46.32 -19.68 40.23
C GLU A 136 47.60 -19.70 41.09
N ASN A 137 48.16 -18.53 41.42
CA ASN A 137 49.33 -18.43 42.29
C ASN A 137 49.08 -18.98 43.71
N TYR A 138 47.86 -18.82 44.23
CA TYR A 138 47.47 -19.36 45.55
C TYR A 138 47.37 -20.88 45.51
N VAL A 139 46.85 -21.44 44.41
CA VAL A 139 46.78 -22.89 44.16
C VAL A 139 48.18 -23.49 43.97
N GLU A 140 49.08 -22.80 43.27
CA GLU A 140 50.46 -23.28 43.07
C GLU A 140 51.32 -23.26 44.34
N LYS A 141 51.14 -22.26 45.22
CA LYS A 141 51.86 -22.18 46.50
C LYS A 141 51.39 -23.19 47.54
N ASN A 142 50.14 -23.68 47.44
CA ASN A 142 49.56 -24.65 48.38
C ASN A 142 49.61 -26.10 47.88
N LYS A 143 50.67 -26.49 47.15
CA LYS A 143 50.93 -27.91 46.82
C LYS A 143 51.28 -28.71 48.09
N SER A 144 50.25 -29.08 48.86
CA SER A 144 50.26 -30.26 49.71
C SER A 144 50.21 -31.52 48.83
N ALA A 145 50.77 -32.62 49.31
CA ALA A 145 50.86 -33.90 48.59
C ALA A 145 49.51 -34.54 48.18
N ASP A 146 48.39 -33.93 48.57
CA ASP A 146 47.03 -34.44 48.29
C ASP A 146 46.37 -33.82 47.04
N VAL A 147 47.00 -32.82 46.39
CA VAL A 147 46.40 -32.08 45.25
C VAL A 147 46.05 -32.95 44.02
N PRO A 148 46.82 -34.01 43.65
CA PRO A 148 46.43 -34.88 42.53
C PRO A 148 45.14 -35.66 42.80
N PHE A 149 44.89 -36.04 44.06
CA PHE A 149 43.68 -36.73 44.47
C PHE A 149 42.46 -35.82 44.38
N TYR A 150 42.57 -34.58 44.91
CA TYR A 150 41.48 -33.61 44.82
C TYR A 150 41.23 -33.11 43.39
N ARG A 151 42.26 -32.97 42.55
CA ARG A 151 42.09 -32.63 41.12
C ARG A 151 41.33 -33.71 40.37
N SER A 152 41.72 -34.97 40.52
CA SER A 152 41.03 -36.10 39.88
C SER A 152 39.61 -36.27 40.41
N ALA A 153 39.39 -36.04 41.71
CA ALA A 153 38.05 -36.03 42.30
C ALA A 153 37.17 -34.89 41.75
N THR A 154 37.75 -33.70 41.52
CA THR A 154 37.03 -32.52 40.99
C THR A 154 36.71 -32.68 39.50
N GLU A 155 37.64 -33.22 38.70
CA GLU A 155 37.40 -33.56 37.30
C GLU A 155 36.33 -34.65 37.15
N PHE A 156 36.34 -35.65 38.03
CA PHE A 156 35.30 -36.67 38.09
C PHE A 156 33.94 -36.09 38.52
N GLN A 157 33.91 -35.14 39.47
CA GLN A 157 32.66 -34.45 39.83
C GLN A 157 32.15 -33.56 38.69
N ASN A 158 33.03 -32.86 37.97
CA ASN A 158 32.65 -32.02 36.83
C ASN A 158 32.07 -32.84 35.68
N GLN A 159 32.63 -34.01 35.37
CA GLN A 159 32.05 -34.93 34.39
C GLN A 159 30.64 -35.41 34.80
N ARG A 160 30.44 -35.68 36.09
CA ARG A 160 29.11 -36.04 36.61
C ARG A 160 28.13 -34.86 36.57
N ILE A 161 28.60 -33.63 36.77
CA ILE A 161 27.78 -32.42 36.62
C ILE A 161 27.33 -32.27 35.16
N ASP A 162 28.23 -32.47 34.19
CA ASP A 162 27.89 -32.39 32.77
C ASP A 162 26.86 -33.47 32.37
N GLU A 163 27.02 -34.70 32.87
CA GLU A 163 26.01 -35.76 32.68
C GLU A 163 24.67 -35.37 33.29
N VAL A 164 24.66 -34.81 34.50
CA VAL A 164 23.42 -34.34 35.16
C VAL A 164 22.79 -33.19 34.39
N VAL A 165 23.57 -32.26 33.81
CA VAL A 165 23.06 -31.16 32.98
C VAL A 165 22.43 -31.69 31.68
N VAL A 166 23.04 -32.69 31.05
CA VAL A 166 22.46 -33.37 29.88
C VAL A 166 21.16 -34.08 30.27
N LEU A 167 21.12 -34.77 31.41
CA LEU A 167 19.91 -35.42 31.93
C LEU A 167 18.81 -34.41 32.26
N LEU A 168 19.15 -33.27 32.87
CA LEU A 168 18.20 -32.20 33.18
C LEU A 168 17.63 -31.57 31.91
N LYS A 169 18.43 -31.39 30.85
CA LYS A 169 17.93 -30.92 29.54
C LYS A 169 16.97 -31.92 28.91
N ALA A 170 17.27 -33.22 28.97
CA ALA A 170 16.38 -34.26 28.48
C ALA A 170 15.08 -34.34 29.30
N GLN A 171 15.16 -34.19 30.63
CA GLN A 171 14.01 -34.17 31.52
C GLN A 171 13.14 -32.92 31.28
N GLN A 172 13.75 -31.76 31.03
CA GLN A 172 13.03 -30.54 30.67
C GLN A 172 12.24 -30.72 29.37
N GLN A 173 12.86 -31.34 28.36
CA GLN A 173 12.18 -31.65 27.10
C GLN A 173 10.97 -32.59 27.31
N GLN A 174 11.10 -33.58 28.20
CA GLN A 174 10.00 -34.48 28.55
C GLN A 174 8.86 -33.76 29.30
N ILE A 175 9.18 -32.80 30.19
CA ILE A 175 8.19 -31.95 30.86
C ILE A 175 7.46 -31.08 29.83
N ASP A 176 8.18 -30.53 28.85
CA ASP A 176 7.59 -29.70 27.79
C ASP A 176 6.63 -30.52 26.91
N GLU A 177 6.97 -31.78 26.60
CA GLU A 177 6.08 -32.72 25.90
C GLU A 177 4.83 -33.06 26.73
N GLN A 178 4.98 -33.32 28.02
CA GLN A 178 3.85 -33.54 28.93
C GLN A 178 2.95 -32.30 29.01
N ASN A 179 3.53 -31.10 29.07
CA ASN A 179 2.78 -29.85 29.08
C ASN A 179 1.98 -29.65 27.77
N GLN A 180 2.53 -30.04 26.62
CA GLN A 180 1.78 -30.04 25.36
C GLN A 180 0.61 -31.03 25.38
N GLN A 181 0.80 -32.23 25.93
CA GLN A 181 -0.29 -33.19 26.10
C GLN A 181 -1.38 -32.69 27.07
N ILE A 182 -0.98 -32.05 28.17
CA ILE A 182 -1.90 -31.42 29.12
C ILE A 182 -2.70 -30.33 28.41
N GLN A 183 -2.09 -29.47 27.58
CA GLN A 183 -2.82 -28.46 26.81
C GLN A 183 -3.82 -29.07 25.82
N LEU A 184 -3.47 -30.18 25.17
CA LEU A 184 -4.38 -30.91 24.29
C LEU A 184 -5.56 -31.51 25.05
N LEU A 185 -5.33 -32.05 26.25
CA LEU A 185 -6.38 -32.56 27.13
C LEU A 185 -7.24 -31.42 27.69
N VAL A 186 -6.66 -30.30 28.09
CA VAL A 186 -7.37 -29.10 28.53
C VAL A 186 -8.24 -28.55 27.40
N ASN A 187 -7.76 -28.52 26.15
CA ASN A 187 -8.58 -28.12 25.00
C ASN A 187 -9.71 -29.11 24.71
N LYS A 188 -9.52 -30.41 24.95
CA LYS A 188 -10.59 -31.41 24.86
C LYS A 188 -11.62 -31.26 25.97
N ILE A 189 -11.20 -30.89 27.18
CA ILE A 189 -12.09 -30.64 28.34
C ILE A 189 -12.83 -29.30 28.16
N SER A 190 -12.18 -28.25 27.67
CA SER A 190 -12.82 -26.97 27.30
C SER A 190 -13.88 -27.12 26.21
N ASN A 191 -13.79 -28.17 25.39
CA ASN A 191 -14.80 -28.52 24.37
C ASN A 191 -15.82 -29.56 24.88
N ALA A 192 -15.70 -30.02 26.13
CA ALA A 192 -16.56 -31.02 26.75
C ALA A 192 -17.15 -30.48 28.06
N ASP A 193 -17.94 -29.41 27.96
CA ASP A 193 -19.01 -29.16 28.94
C ASP A 193 -20.30 -28.65 28.24
N LEU A 194 -21.15 -29.64 27.96
CA LEU A 194 -22.60 -29.72 28.11
C LEU A 194 -23.48 -28.45 27.88
N ASP A 195 -24.23 -28.45 26.77
CA ASP A 195 -25.58 -27.86 26.72
C ASP A 195 -26.64 -28.98 26.69
N PRO A 196 -27.47 -29.12 27.74
CA PRO A 196 -28.55 -30.09 27.77
C PRO A 196 -29.82 -29.47 27.18
N ARG A 197 -30.19 -29.85 25.95
CA ARG A 197 -31.60 -29.98 25.48
C ARG A 197 -31.69 -30.43 24.02
N LYS A 198 -31.78 -31.75 23.81
CA LYS A 198 -32.63 -32.31 22.76
C LYS A 198 -33.90 -32.82 23.41
N HIS A 199 -35.05 -32.26 23.01
CA HIS A 199 -36.27 -32.99 22.66
C HIS A 199 -37.40 -31.98 22.43
N PHE A 200 -37.87 -31.83 21.19
CA PHE A 200 -39.28 -32.05 20.86
C PHE A 200 -39.44 -32.22 19.34
N LYS A 201 -40.09 -33.33 18.98
CA LYS A 201 -40.50 -33.74 17.62
C LYS A 201 -41.61 -32.82 17.10
N LYS A 202 -41.74 -32.66 15.78
CA LYS A 202 -42.80 -33.34 15.00
C LYS A 202 -42.72 -33.10 13.50
N ASP A 203 -42.95 -34.20 12.81
CA ASP A 203 -43.18 -34.39 11.38
C ASP A 203 -44.36 -33.57 10.84
N VAL A 204 -44.31 -33.20 9.55
CA VAL A 204 -45.42 -33.41 8.58
C VAL A 204 -44.84 -33.53 7.16
N LYS A 205 -45.27 -34.58 6.45
CA LYS A 205 -45.04 -34.93 5.04
C LYS A 205 -45.85 -34.04 4.08
N GLY A 206 -45.37 -33.90 2.83
CA GLY A 206 -46.27 -33.98 1.67
C GLY A 206 -45.98 -33.06 0.47
N SER A 207 -45.46 -33.67 -0.59
CA SER A 207 -46.03 -33.67 -1.96
C SER A 207 -46.04 -32.41 -2.85
N ASN A 208 -45.38 -32.61 -4.00
CA ASN A 208 -45.68 -32.17 -5.37
C ASN A 208 -45.18 -30.84 -5.96
N SER A 209 -44.51 -31.07 -7.09
CA SER A 209 -44.16 -30.27 -8.27
C SER A 209 -45.08 -29.12 -8.69
N LEU A 210 -44.43 -28.13 -9.32
CA LEU A 210 -44.84 -27.21 -10.42
C LEU A 210 -44.26 -25.84 -10.03
N GLY A 211 -43.19 -25.39 -10.69
CA GLY A 211 -43.28 -24.85 -12.04
C GLY A 211 -43.29 -23.33 -11.91
N ASP A 212 -42.11 -22.74 -12.11
CA ASP A 212 -41.83 -21.36 -12.47
C ASP A 212 -42.43 -20.23 -11.64
N GLN A 213 -41.52 -19.55 -10.94
CA GLN A 213 -41.21 -18.13 -11.12
C GLN A 213 -40.89 -17.50 -9.78
N TRP A 214 -39.63 -17.66 -9.38
CA TRP A 214 -39.03 -16.79 -8.39
C TRP A 214 -37.76 -16.23 -9.00
N SER A 215 -37.77 -14.91 -9.22
CA SER A 215 -36.60 -14.12 -9.53
C SER A 215 -35.61 -14.29 -8.38
N ILE A 216 -34.72 -15.26 -8.50
CA ILE A 216 -33.53 -15.32 -7.67
C ILE A 216 -32.70 -14.12 -8.08
N GLN A 217 -32.65 -13.12 -7.21
CA GLN A 217 -31.51 -12.23 -7.16
C GLN A 217 -30.28 -13.14 -6.96
N ASN A 218 -29.63 -13.51 -8.06
CA ASN A 218 -28.25 -13.96 -8.03
C ASN A 218 -27.47 -12.79 -7.44
N ALA A 219 -27.27 -12.81 -6.12
CA ALA A 219 -26.13 -12.16 -5.52
C ALA A 219 -24.93 -12.77 -6.23
N ALA A 220 -24.35 -12.03 -7.18
CA ALA A 220 -23.11 -12.40 -7.82
C ALA A 220 -22.11 -12.67 -6.69
N SER A 221 -21.80 -13.95 -6.49
CA SER A 221 -20.74 -14.41 -5.60
C SER A 221 -19.43 -13.87 -6.19
N SER A 222 -19.08 -12.66 -5.80
CA SER A 222 -17.85 -12.01 -6.21
C SER A 222 -16.69 -12.77 -5.57
N ASP A 223 -15.75 -13.27 -6.38
CA ASP A 223 -14.64 -14.07 -5.90
C ASP A 223 -13.74 -13.23 -4.98
N SER A 224 -13.50 -13.69 -3.74
CA SER A 224 -12.73 -12.92 -2.76
C SER A 224 -11.25 -12.80 -3.09
N ASP A 225 -10.72 -13.78 -3.82
CA ASP A 225 -9.31 -13.97 -4.11
C ASP A 225 -9.14 -14.92 -5.31
N CYS A 226 -7.91 -15.07 -5.79
CA CYS A 226 -7.59 -15.94 -6.91
C CYS A 226 -7.82 -17.44 -6.63
N ASP A 227 -7.84 -17.87 -5.36
CA ASP A 227 -8.09 -19.27 -5.01
C ASP A 227 -9.57 -19.62 -5.15
N GLN A 228 -10.49 -18.67 -4.90
CA GLN A 228 -11.91 -18.84 -5.23
C GLN A 228 -12.14 -18.96 -6.75
N ILE A 229 -11.47 -18.11 -7.53
CA ILE A 229 -11.50 -18.19 -9.00
C ILE A 229 -10.99 -19.56 -9.47
N PHE A 230 -9.90 -20.06 -8.87
CA PHE A 230 -9.41 -21.41 -9.13
C PHE A 230 -10.44 -22.48 -8.73
N LYS A 231 -11.08 -22.37 -7.57
CA LYS A 231 -12.11 -23.33 -7.12
C LYS A 231 -13.33 -23.36 -8.03
N ARG A 232 -13.66 -22.26 -8.70
CA ARG A 232 -14.71 -22.19 -9.74
C ARG A 232 -14.37 -23.01 -11.00
N GLY A 233 -13.11 -23.42 -11.15
CA GLY A 233 -12.65 -24.22 -12.29
C GLY A 233 -11.77 -23.46 -13.28
N GLU A 234 -11.45 -22.19 -13.00
CA GLU A 234 -10.51 -21.45 -13.82
C GLU A 234 -9.09 -22.01 -13.65
N ARG A 235 -8.35 -22.13 -14.75
CA ARG A 235 -7.01 -22.73 -14.79
C ARG A 235 -5.99 -21.85 -15.51
N THR A 236 -6.44 -20.80 -16.17
CA THR A 236 -5.59 -19.91 -16.96
C THR A 236 -5.05 -18.79 -16.08
N SER A 237 -3.73 -18.60 -16.05
CA SER A 237 -3.15 -17.43 -15.37
C SER A 237 -3.46 -16.16 -16.16
N GLY A 238 -3.76 -15.07 -15.47
CA GLY A 238 -4.17 -13.82 -16.12
C GLY A 238 -4.68 -12.78 -15.14
N ILE A 239 -5.23 -11.70 -15.69
CA ILE A 239 -5.84 -10.63 -14.89
C ILE A 239 -7.29 -10.97 -14.61
N TYR A 240 -7.67 -10.89 -13.34
CA TYR A 240 -9.03 -11.12 -12.90
C TYR A 240 -9.49 -10.01 -11.94
N SER A 241 -10.80 -9.82 -11.86
CA SER A 241 -11.42 -8.97 -10.86
C SER A 241 -11.78 -9.81 -9.64
N ILE A 242 -11.30 -9.39 -8.46
CA ILE A 242 -11.63 -9.98 -7.17
C ILE A 242 -12.29 -8.93 -6.27
N GLN A 243 -13.11 -9.37 -5.34
CA GLN A 243 -13.71 -8.53 -4.32
C GLN A 243 -13.49 -9.14 -2.94
N PRO A 244 -12.34 -8.84 -2.30
CA PRO A 244 -12.10 -9.21 -0.93
C PRO A 244 -13.25 -8.76 -0.03
N ILE A 245 -13.50 -9.54 1.03
CA ILE A 245 -14.68 -9.31 1.88
C ILE A 245 -14.56 -7.94 2.56
N GLY A 246 -15.52 -7.06 2.31
CA GLY A 246 -15.54 -5.71 2.87
C GLY A 246 -14.64 -4.70 2.14
N SER A 247 -14.11 -5.04 0.97
CA SER A 247 -13.43 -4.11 0.08
C SER A 247 -14.22 -3.86 -1.21
N GLN A 248 -13.80 -2.84 -1.96
CA GLN A 248 -14.26 -2.63 -3.33
C GLN A 248 -13.66 -3.69 -4.27
N LEU A 249 -14.26 -3.82 -5.46
CA LEU A 249 -13.74 -4.64 -6.55
C LEU A 249 -12.36 -4.12 -6.96
N LEU A 250 -11.38 -5.01 -7.07
CA LEU A 250 -10.03 -4.69 -7.53
C LEU A 250 -9.55 -5.71 -8.56
N GLN A 251 -8.68 -5.26 -9.48
CA GLN A 251 -8.03 -6.14 -10.46
C GLN A 251 -6.69 -6.64 -9.93
N THR A 252 -6.40 -7.91 -10.17
CA THR A 252 -5.14 -8.54 -9.78
C THR A 252 -4.71 -9.58 -10.80
N TYR A 253 -3.42 -9.91 -10.81
CA TYR A 253 -2.92 -11.03 -11.60
C TYR A 253 -3.03 -12.31 -10.78
N CYS A 254 -3.85 -13.25 -11.25
CA CYS A 254 -3.95 -14.59 -10.67
C CYS A 254 -2.99 -15.54 -11.37
N GLN A 255 -2.08 -16.12 -10.60
CA GLN A 255 -1.22 -17.21 -11.04
C GLN A 255 -1.88 -18.54 -10.68
N MET A 256 -2.45 -19.19 -11.68
CA MET A 256 -3.08 -20.49 -11.55
C MET A 256 -2.00 -21.59 -11.61
N THR A 257 -1.97 -22.42 -10.58
CA THR A 257 -1.09 -23.60 -10.50
C THR A 257 -1.92 -24.87 -10.57
N ALA A 258 -1.28 -26.05 -10.53
CA ALA A 258 -2.02 -27.31 -10.49
C ALA A 258 -2.91 -27.46 -9.24
N GLU A 259 -2.59 -26.76 -8.14
CA GLU A 259 -3.22 -26.99 -6.83
C GLU A 259 -4.01 -25.81 -6.26
N SER A 260 -3.74 -24.58 -6.71
CA SER A 260 -4.39 -23.36 -6.21
C SER A 260 -4.20 -22.17 -7.14
N GLY A 261 -5.03 -21.14 -6.94
CA GLY A 261 -4.84 -19.82 -7.54
C GLY A 261 -4.15 -18.87 -6.57
N TRP A 262 -3.02 -18.29 -6.99
CA TRP A 262 -2.26 -17.33 -6.19
C TRP A 262 -2.57 -15.90 -6.62
N THR A 263 -2.85 -15.03 -5.65
CA THR A 263 -2.98 -13.59 -5.87
C THR A 263 -1.60 -12.96 -5.84
N VAL A 264 -1.14 -12.43 -6.98
CA VAL A 264 0.20 -11.82 -7.09
C VAL A 264 0.17 -10.39 -6.56
N ILE A 265 1.03 -10.11 -5.58
CA ILE A 265 1.15 -8.80 -4.91
C ILE A 265 2.24 -7.95 -5.58
N GLN A 266 3.32 -8.59 -6.01
CA GLN A 266 4.45 -7.94 -6.65
C GLN A 266 5.06 -8.85 -7.71
N ARG A 267 5.50 -8.28 -8.82
CA ARG A 267 6.24 -9.00 -9.88
C ARG A 267 7.29 -8.10 -10.52
N ARG A 268 8.51 -8.62 -10.67
CA ARG A 268 9.65 -7.95 -11.31
C ARG A 268 10.47 -8.94 -12.12
N TYR A 269 10.96 -8.53 -13.29
CA TYR A 269 11.71 -9.39 -14.20
C TYR A 269 12.52 -8.68 -15.30
N ASN A 270 12.31 -7.37 -15.53
CA ASN A 270 12.95 -6.66 -16.65
C ASN A 270 13.48 -5.26 -16.29
N GLY A 271 13.04 -4.67 -15.18
CA GLY A 271 13.46 -3.34 -14.71
C GLY A 271 12.88 -2.19 -15.52
N THR A 272 11.74 -2.38 -16.18
CA THR A 272 11.04 -1.33 -16.93
C THR A 272 10.30 -0.36 -16.02
N LEU A 273 9.91 -0.82 -14.82
CA LEU A 273 9.20 -0.02 -13.85
C LEU A 273 10.14 0.44 -12.73
N ASP A 274 10.10 1.74 -12.43
CA ASP A 274 10.76 2.29 -11.24
C ASP A 274 9.94 1.98 -9.98
N PHE A 275 10.62 1.39 -9.00
CA PHE A 275 10.07 1.04 -7.68
C PHE A 275 10.51 2.04 -6.60
N ASP A 276 11.36 3.01 -6.91
CA ASP A 276 11.69 4.09 -5.98
C ASP A 276 10.56 5.13 -5.93
N ARG A 277 9.51 4.79 -5.17
CA ARG A 277 8.22 5.49 -5.17
C ARG A 277 7.83 5.99 -3.78
N SER A 278 6.92 6.96 -3.75
CA SER A 278 6.43 7.57 -2.52
C SER A 278 5.59 6.61 -1.68
N TRP A 279 5.38 6.94 -0.41
CA TRP A 279 4.48 6.21 0.48
C TRP A 279 3.08 6.06 -0.10
N LEU A 280 2.56 7.12 -0.73
CA LEU A 280 1.21 7.12 -1.33
C LEU A 280 1.11 6.16 -2.53
N ASP A 281 2.14 6.11 -3.37
CA ASP A 281 2.21 5.16 -4.48
C ASP A 281 2.24 3.72 -3.96
N TYR A 282 3.02 3.44 -2.92
CA TYR A 282 3.05 2.10 -2.31
C TYR A 282 1.74 1.70 -1.64
N ILE A 283 0.96 2.65 -1.12
CA ILE A 283 -0.40 2.39 -0.62
C ILE A 283 -1.34 1.98 -1.76
N THR A 284 -1.37 2.80 -2.82
CA THR A 284 -2.36 2.70 -3.90
C THR A 284 -2.04 1.61 -4.91
N GLY A 285 -0.75 1.30 -5.11
CA GLY A 285 -0.28 0.40 -6.15
C GLY A 285 0.20 1.15 -7.39
N PHE A 286 1.12 0.53 -8.13
CA PHE A 286 1.68 1.11 -9.34
C PHE A 286 2.19 0.02 -10.30
N GLY A 287 2.33 0.38 -11.58
CA GLY A 287 2.80 -0.53 -12.63
C GLY A 287 1.68 -1.08 -13.49
N ASP A 288 2.00 -2.18 -14.19
CA ASP A 288 1.10 -2.84 -15.12
C ASP A 288 0.94 -4.32 -14.73
N LEU A 289 -0.31 -4.77 -14.54
CA LEU A 289 -0.63 -6.17 -14.23
C LEU A 289 -0.23 -7.14 -15.36
N HIS A 290 0.02 -6.66 -16.58
CA HIS A 290 0.65 -7.44 -17.66
C HIS A 290 2.20 -7.45 -17.59
N GLY A 291 2.79 -6.52 -16.84
CA GLY A 291 4.24 -6.30 -16.73
C GLY A 291 4.76 -6.39 -15.30
N GLU A 292 5.65 -5.47 -14.93
CA GLU A 292 6.08 -5.31 -13.54
C GLU A 292 5.05 -4.47 -12.80
N PHE A 293 4.78 -4.82 -11.54
CA PHE A 293 3.83 -4.05 -10.72
C PHE A 293 4.02 -4.29 -9.23
N TRP A 294 3.43 -3.38 -8.46
CA TRP A 294 3.12 -3.47 -7.05
C TRP A 294 1.61 -3.27 -6.87
N LEU A 295 0.90 -4.26 -6.31
CA LEU A 295 -0.56 -4.24 -6.21
C LEU A 295 -1.10 -3.14 -5.27
N GLY A 296 -0.27 -2.64 -4.37
CA GLY A 296 -0.64 -1.68 -3.34
C GLY A 296 -0.77 -2.33 -1.96
N LEU A 297 -0.30 -1.63 -0.92
CA LEU A 297 -0.36 -2.09 0.47
C LEU A 297 -1.81 -2.19 0.96
N GLU A 298 -2.68 -1.28 0.54
CA GLU A 298 -4.10 -1.34 0.91
C GLU A 298 -4.75 -2.58 0.29
N SER A 299 -4.56 -2.80 -1.01
CA SER A 299 -5.04 -4.00 -1.71
C SER A 299 -4.51 -5.28 -1.06
N PHE A 300 -3.22 -5.33 -0.72
CA PHE A 300 -2.61 -6.47 -0.05
C PHE A 300 -3.24 -6.72 1.34
N TYR A 301 -3.41 -5.67 2.15
CA TYR A 301 -4.09 -5.76 3.43
C TYR A 301 -5.53 -6.28 3.27
N GLN A 302 -6.30 -5.73 2.32
CA GLN A 302 -7.69 -6.14 2.09
C GLN A 302 -7.81 -7.63 1.72
N VAL A 303 -6.90 -8.15 0.91
CA VAL A 303 -6.85 -9.59 0.55
C VAL A 303 -6.52 -10.46 1.77
N ALA A 304 -5.52 -10.08 2.57
CA ALA A 304 -4.91 -10.99 3.54
C ALA A 304 -5.35 -10.84 5.01
N HIS A 305 -6.05 -9.76 5.40
CA HIS A 305 -6.26 -9.46 6.83
C HIS A 305 -7.27 -10.34 7.58
N ARG A 306 -8.25 -10.96 6.88
CA ARG A 306 -9.38 -11.66 7.54
C ARG A 306 -9.19 -13.16 7.72
N ALA A 307 -8.40 -13.80 6.89
CA ALA A 307 -8.15 -15.24 6.94
C ALA A 307 -6.65 -15.51 7.10
N LYS A 308 -6.31 -16.76 7.44
CA LYS A 308 -4.91 -17.18 7.43
C LYS A 308 -4.49 -17.34 5.97
N TYR A 309 -3.55 -16.51 5.53
CA TYR A 309 -2.93 -16.60 4.20
C TYR A 309 -1.49 -17.12 4.33
N ILE A 310 -1.02 -17.72 3.24
CA ILE A 310 0.38 -18.09 3.02
C ILE A 310 0.99 -17.03 2.11
N LEU A 311 2.14 -16.48 2.48
CA LEU A 311 2.95 -15.63 1.63
C LEU A 311 4.03 -16.48 0.98
N ARG A 312 4.07 -16.49 -0.35
CA ARG A 312 5.13 -17.11 -1.14
C ARG A 312 6.00 -16.03 -1.77
N ILE A 313 7.30 -16.18 -1.60
CA ILE A 313 8.33 -15.36 -2.26
C ILE A 313 9.11 -16.26 -3.19
N GLU A 314 9.20 -15.88 -4.46
CA GLU A 314 9.93 -16.60 -5.49
C GLU A 314 10.99 -15.69 -6.12
N LEU A 315 12.20 -16.22 -6.29
CA LEU A 315 13.38 -15.49 -6.76
C LEU A 315 14.07 -16.28 -7.88
N GLU A 316 14.48 -15.59 -8.94
CA GLU A 316 15.29 -16.15 -10.03
C GLU A 316 16.61 -15.39 -10.17
N ASP A 317 17.71 -16.13 -10.26
CA ASP A 317 19.03 -15.56 -10.49
C ASP A 317 19.36 -15.41 -12.00
N TRP A 318 20.46 -14.74 -12.33
CA TRP A 318 20.87 -14.53 -13.72
C TRP A 318 21.35 -15.81 -14.44
N LYS A 319 21.47 -16.93 -13.71
CA LYS A 319 21.74 -18.27 -14.26
C LYS A 319 20.46 -19.09 -14.41
N ASN A 320 19.29 -18.45 -14.23
CA ASN A 320 17.97 -19.07 -14.26
C ASN A 320 17.77 -20.13 -13.16
N ASP A 321 18.53 -20.06 -12.05
CA ASP A 321 18.22 -20.84 -10.83
C ASP A 321 17.03 -20.17 -10.14
N THR A 322 15.95 -20.92 -9.90
CA THR A 322 14.71 -20.40 -9.29
C THR A 322 14.50 -21.07 -7.95
N ARG A 323 14.24 -20.25 -6.92
CA ARG A 323 14.01 -20.72 -5.56
C ARG A 323 12.85 -19.98 -4.91
N TYR A 324 12.23 -20.60 -3.92
CA TYR A 324 11.08 -20.03 -3.23
C TYR A 324 11.09 -20.31 -1.72
N ILE A 325 10.29 -19.54 -1.00
CA ILE A 325 9.96 -19.77 0.41
C ILE A 325 8.52 -19.36 0.71
N GLU A 326 7.85 -20.15 1.53
CA GLU A 326 6.47 -19.94 1.98
C GLU A 326 6.43 -19.70 3.50
N TYR A 327 5.73 -18.64 3.92
CA TYR A 327 5.54 -18.28 5.31
C TYR A 327 4.06 -18.20 5.68
N THR A 328 3.77 -18.48 6.94
CA THR A 328 2.61 -17.86 7.59
C THR A 328 2.93 -16.40 7.89
N PHE A 329 1.96 -15.50 7.76
CA PHE A 329 2.19 -14.08 8.02
C PHE A 329 0.93 -13.38 8.54
N LYS A 330 1.13 -12.18 9.08
CA LYS A 330 0.08 -11.19 9.34
C LYS A 330 0.50 -9.85 8.76
N ILE A 331 -0.46 -9.10 8.23
CA ILE A 331 -0.25 -7.73 7.75
C ILE A 331 -1.21 -6.78 8.47
N GLY A 332 -0.66 -5.69 9.00
CA GLY A 332 -1.42 -4.61 9.62
C GLY A 332 -2.07 -3.69 8.58
N GLY A 333 -3.07 -2.93 9.00
CA GLY A 333 -3.67 -1.88 8.16
C GLY A 333 -2.89 -0.57 8.21
N LYS A 334 -3.45 0.47 7.59
CA LYS A 334 -2.87 1.82 7.53
C LYS A 334 -2.46 2.41 8.89
N VAL A 335 -3.27 2.19 9.94
CA VAL A 335 -2.99 2.69 11.31
C VAL A 335 -1.71 2.08 11.88
N ASN A 336 -1.39 0.85 11.49
CA ASN A 336 -0.19 0.13 11.93
C ASN A 336 0.90 0.19 10.86
N ASN A 337 0.94 1.23 10.01
CA ASN A 337 1.94 1.41 8.94
C ASN A 337 2.16 0.16 8.06
N TYR A 338 1.09 -0.60 7.79
CA TYR A 338 1.15 -1.87 7.05
C TYR A 338 2.21 -2.85 7.55
N THR A 339 2.35 -2.94 8.87
CA THR A 339 3.33 -3.79 9.53
C THR A 339 3.19 -5.26 9.11
N LEU A 340 4.27 -5.84 8.60
CA LEU A 340 4.38 -7.25 8.26
C LEU A 340 4.99 -8.00 9.44
N GLN A 341 4.33 -9.07 9.86
CA GLN A 341 4.86 -10.01 10.83
C GLN A 341 4.96 -11.38 10.18
N ILE A 342 6.19 -11.84 9.94
CA ILE A 342 6.46 -13.19 9.44
C ILE A 342 6.38 -14.18 10.60
N GLY A 343 5.63 -15.27 10.37
CA GLY A 343 5.50 -16.41 11.28
C GLY A 343 6.40 -17.56 10.86
N GLN A 344 5.90 -18.79 10.97
CA GLN A 344 6.64 -20.00 10.64
C GLN A 344 6.88 -20.14 9.13
N VAL A 345 8.09 -20.59 8.76
CA VAL A 345 8.43 -21.12 7.43
C VAL A 345 7.72 -22.46 7.22
N LEU A 346 6.88 -22.54 6.19
CA LEU A 346 6.11 -23.75 5.85
C LEU A 346 6.89 -24.69 4.94
N THR A 347 7.45 -24.16 3.86
CA THR A 347 8.18 -24.92 2.85
C THR A 347 9.01 -23.97 1.98
N GLY A 348 9.96 -24.51 1.21
CA GLY A 348 10.84 -23.75 0.34
C GLY A 348 12.28 -24.22 0.42
N ASP A 349 13.06 -23.81 -0.57
CA ASP A 349 14.50 -24.08 -0.73
C ASP A 349 15.38 -22.83 -0.50
N LEU A 350 14.76 -21.69 -0.20
CA LEU A 350 15.42 -20.50 0.34
C LEU A 350 15.43 -20.54 1.87
N SER A 351 16.53 -20.09 2.47
CA SER A 351 16.58 -19.76 3.89
C SER A 351 15.93 -18.39 4.14
N SER A 352 15.23 -18.22 5.26
CA SER A 352 14.57 -16.96 5.61
C SER A 352 15.57 -15.79 5.73
N ALA A 353 15.30 -14.70 5.01
CA ALA A 353 16.03 -13.43 5.12
C ALA A 353 15.17 -12.31 5.74
N ILE A 354 13.97 -12.65 6.21
CA ILE A 354 13.10 -11.72 6.94
C ILE A 354 13.06 -12.25 8.37
N SER A 355 13.37 -11.40 9.35
CA SER A 355 13.48 -11.86 10.73
C SER A 355 12.13 -12.39 11.25
N ASP A 356 12.10 -13.67 11.59
CA ASP A 356 10.93 -14.32 12.17
C ASP A 356 10.47 -13.58 13.44
N CYS A 357 9.15 -13.53 13.65
CA CYS A 357 8.49 -12.97 14.83
C CYS A 357 8.68 -11.45 15.07
N LYS A 358 9.43 -10.73 14.23
CA LYS A 358 9.49 -9.26 14.29
C LYS A 358 8.35 -8.64 13.50
N ALA A 359 7.67 -7.69 14.13
CA ALA A 359 6.69 -6.84 13.47
C ALA A 359 7.44 -5.69 12.80
N LEU A 360 7.55 -5.74 11.47
CA LEU A 360 8.29 -4.78 10.67
C LEU A 360 7.32 -3.83 9.97
N PRO A 361 7.23 -2.53 10.35
CA PRO A 361 6.48 -1.53 9.59
C PRO A 361 7.07 -1.33 8.19
N PHE A 362 6.25 -0.90 7.24
CA PHE A 362 6.72 -0.57 5.90
C PHE A 362 7.38 0.83 5.91
N SER A 363 8.43 1.03 5.13
CA SER A 363 9.09 2.34 5.00
C SER A 363 9.38 2.66 3.53
N THR A 364 9.32 3.94 3.20
CA THR A 364 9.67 4.54 1.89
C THR A 364 10.60 5.73 2.11
N SER A 365 11.19 6.26 1.04
CA SER A 365 12.14 7.39 1.13
C SER A 365 11.53 8.65 1.76
N ASP A 366 10.23 8.87 1.56
CA ASP A 366 9.44 9.97 2.12
C ASP A 366 8.74 9.64 3.46
N ARG A 367 8.79 8.39 3.92
CA ARG A 367 8.22 7.97 5.21
C ARG A 367 9.05 6.87 5.84
N ASP A 368 9.92 7.28 6.76
CA ASP A 368 10.73 6.39 7.56
C ASP A 368 9.93 5.84 8.76
N ASN A 369 9.65 4.54 8.74
CA ASN A 369 9.13 3.81 9.89
C ASN A 369 10.06 2.68 10.30
N ASP A 370 11.29 2.58 9.77
CA ASP A 370 12.11 1.39 9.95
C ASP A 370 12.67 1.28 11.38
N LEU A 371 13.31 0.14 11.70
CA LEU A 371 13.83 -0.09 13.06
C LEU A 371 15.25 0.47 13.26
N HIS A 372 15.81 1.15 12.26
CA HIS A 372 17.11 1.80 12.38
C HIS A 372 16.94 3.19 13.01
N THR A 373 17.80 3.54 13.96
CA THR A 373 17.60 4.75 14.78
C THR A 373 18.17 6.04 14.17
N VAL A 374 18.97 5.94 13.11
CA VAL A 374 19.78 7.06 12.59
C VAL A 374 19.69 7.24 11.08
N ILE A 375 19.26 6.22 10.34
CA ILE A 375 19.40 6.17 8.88
C ILE A 375 18.06 5.69 8.35
N ASN A 376 17.50 6.44 7.40
CA ASN A 376 16.38 5.97 6.61
C ASN A 376 16.88 4.90 5.63
N CYS A 377 16.47 3.66 5.87
CA CYS A 377 16.93 2.54 5.07
C CYS A 377 16.38 2.56 3.64
N ALA A 378 15.19 3.10 3.42
CA ALA A 378 14.64 3.26 2.08
C ALA A 378 15.47 4.25 1.24
N GLU A 379 15.97 5.33 1.86
CA GLU A 379 16.86 6.30 1.19
C GLU A 379 18.27 5.73 0.92
N GLN A 380 18.83 5.00 1.88
CA GLN A 380 20.14 4.35 1.71
C GLN A 380 20.07 3.25 0.64
N HIS A 381 18.97 2.51 0.63
CA HIS A 381 18.64 1.56 -0.41
C HIS A 381 17.88 2.28 -1.53
N SER A 382 16.83 1.65 -2.04
CA SER A 382 15.92 2.21 -3.04
C SER A 382 14.62 1.41 -2.91
N GLY A 383 13.50 2.07 -3.17
CA GLY A 383 12.17 1.46 -3.05
C GLY A 383 11.69 1.25 -1.61
N GLY A 384 10.43 0.84 -1.50
CA GLY A 384 9.74 0.63 -0.25
C GLY A 384 9.79 -0.82 0.21
N TRP A 385 10.03 -1.04 1.50
CA TRP A 385 10.11 -2.39 2.07
C TRP A 385 9.81 -2.39 3.58
N TRP A 386 9.62 -3.59 4.12
CA TRP A 386 9.60 -3.84 5.57
C TRP A 386 11.03 -3.96 6.09
N PHE A 387 11.70 -2.81 6.24
CA PHE A 387 13.09 -2.76 6.71
C PHE A 387 13.17 -2.96 8.23
N SER A 388 14.10 -3.79 8.69
CA SER A 388 14.49 -3.86 10.11
C SER A 388 15.55 -2.78 10.38
N ALA A 389 16.79 -3.17 10.70
CA ALA A 389 17.94 -2.26 10.66
C ALA A 389 18.54 -2.28 9.24
N CYS A 390 17.78 -1.77 8.26
CA CYS A 390 18.00 -1.88 6.81
C CYS A 390 17.90 -3.30 6.20
N GLY A 391 17.61 -4.29 7.04
CA GLY A 391 17.14 -5.60 6.63
C GLY A 391 18.17 -6.49 5.95
N GLU A 392 17.74 -7.72 5.67
CA GLU A 392 18.52 -8.73 4.95
C GLU A 392 17.89 -9.09 3.60
N ALA A 393 16.80 -8.42 3.23
CA ALA A 393 16.15 -8.53 1.94
C ALA A 393 15.59 -7.17 1.51
N ASN A 394 15.61 -6.91 0.20
CA ASN A 394 14.85 -5.85 -0.44
C ASN A 394 14.51 -6.31 -1.85
N LEU A 395 13.25 -6.64 -2.10
CA LEU A 395 12.79 -7.11 -3.42
C LEU A 395 12.28 -5.95 -4.31
N ASN A 396 12.12 -4.77 -3.73
CA ASN A 396 11.66 -3.54 -4.38
C ASN A 396 12.81 -2.57 -4.70
N GLY A 397 14.07 -3.00 -4.56
CA GLY A 397 15.24 -2.21 -4.88
C GLY A 397 15.36 -1.80 -6.36
N LYS A 398 16.36 -1.00 -6.69
CA LYS A 398 16.69 -0.67 -8.08
C LYS A 398 17.00 -1.94 -8.88
N TYR A 399 16.46 -2.05 -10.10
CA TYR A 399 16.74 -3.19 -10.96
C TYR A 399 18.14 -3.06 -11.57
N LEU A 400 19.09 -3.88 -11.13
CA LEU A 400 20.49 -3.81 -11.57
C LEU A 400 20.87 -5.04 -12.40
N ARG A 401 21.30 -4.81 -13.65
CA ARG A 401 21.91 -5.86 -14.46
C ARG A 401 23.35 -6.07 -13.97
N SER A 402 23.60 -7.26 -13.40
CA SER A 402 24.78 -7.68 -12.61
C SER A 402 26.17 -7.25 -13.11
N GLN A 403 26.35 -6.92 -14.39
CA GLN A 403 27.67 -6.67 -14.98
C GLN A 403 28.11 -5.18 -14.98
N ILE A 404 27.21 -4.22 -14.76
CA ILE A 404 27.48 -2.80 -15.07
C ILE A 404 27.52 -1.89 -13.82
N SER A 405 26.94 -2.32 -12.70
CA SER A 405 26.73 -1.42 -11.54
C SER A 405 27.94 -1.33 -10.62
N ARG A 406 28.30 -0.10 -10.20
CA ARG A 406 29.37 0.16 -9.22
C ARG A 406 29.01 -0.48 -7.87
N ARG A 407 30.01 -0.82 -7.05
CA ARG A 407 29.80 -1.51 -5.76
C ARG A 407 28.84 -0.77 -4.82
N GLN A 408 28.84 0.57 -4.85
CA GLN A 408 27.93 1.40 -4.07
C GLN A 408 26.48 1.26 -4.55
N ASP A 409 26.26 1.24 -5.87
CA ASP A 409 24.93 1.07 -6.46
C ASP A 409 24.34 -0.31 -6.15
N ARG A 410 25.18 -1.34 -6.04
CA ARG A 410 24.74 -2.73 -5.78
C ARG A 410 23.97 -2.91 -4.47
N LYS A 411 24.21 -2.06 -3.47
CA LYS A 411 23.43 -2.08 -2.22
C LYS A 411 21.98 -1.69 -2.43
N LYS A 412 21.69 -0.91 -3.48
CA LYS A 412 20.33 -0.49 -3.84
C LYS A 412 19.59 -1.55 -4.66
N GLY A 413 20.22 -2.68 -4.96
CA GLY A 413 19.69 -3.72 -5.83
C GLY A 413 18.55 -4.55 -5.22
N ILE A 414 18.08 -5.53 -5.99
CA ILE A 414 17.07 -6.51 -5.57
C ILE A 414 17.77 -7.69 -4.90
N PHE A 415 17.81 -7.78 -3.57
CA PHE A 415 18.65 -8.76 -2.88
C PHE A 415 17.92 -9.59 -1.82
N TRP A 416 18.51 -10.75 -1.54
CA TRP A 416 18.13 -11.73 -0.54
C TRP A 416 19.40 -12.32 0.06
N LYS A 417 19.76 -11.83 1.25
CA LYS A 417 21.09 -12.02 1.85
C LYS A 417 21.48 -13.48 2.02
N THR A 418 20.55 -14.28 2.54
CA THR A 418 20.79 -15.69 2.90
C THR A 418 21.05 -16.59 1.70
N TRP A 419 20.79 -16.14 0.47
CA TRP A 419 21.08 -16.91 -0.74
C TRP A 419 22.32 -16.42 -1.50
N LYS A 420 22.36 -15.16 -1.94
CA LYS A 420 23.46 -14.61 -2.77
C LYS A 420 24.14 -13.37 -2.15
N GLY A 421 23.74 -12.98 -0.95
CA GLY A 421 24.26 -11.79 -0.25
C GLY A 421 23.66 -10.46 -0.72
N ASN A 422 24.08 -9.36 -0.07
CA ASN A 422 23.45 -8.03 -0.19
C ASN A 422 23.88 -7.22 -1.42
N TYR A 423 24.79 -7.76 -2.24
CA TYR A 423 25.34 -7.08 -3.41
C TYR A 423 24.97 -7.78 -4.72
N TYR A 424 24.20 -8.84 -4.63
CA TYR A 424 23.67 -9.56 -5.79
C TYR A 424 22.25 -9.05 -6.06
N SER A 425 22.00 -8.61 -7.30
CA SER A 425 20.66 -8.22 -7.73
C SER A 425 20.01 -9.36 -8.50
N PHE A 426 18.85 -9.85 -8.04
CA PHE A 426 18.09 -10.89 -8.72
C PHE A 426 17.52 -10.43 -10.07
N LYS A 427 17.29 -11.41 -10.95
CA LYS A 427 16.74 -11.21 -12.29
C LYS A 427 15.22 -11.10 -12.23
N SER A 428 14.54 -12.01 -11.52
CA SER A 428 13.10 -11.91 -11.32
C SER A 428 12.72 -12.16 -9.87
N THR A 429 11.67 -11.49 -9.41
CA THR A 429 11.09 -11.65 -8.08
C THR A 429 9.57 -11.60 -8.16
N GLN A 430 8.93 -12.39 -7.32
CA GLN A 430 7.48 -12.43 -7.21
C GLN A 430 7.04 -12.65 -5.77
N LEU A 431 6.11 -11.82 -5.30
CA LEU A 431 5.41 -12.02 -4.03
C LEU A 431 3.97 -12.37 -4.36
N MET A 432 3.46 -13.45 -3.78
CA MET A 432 2.08 -13.87 -4.00
C MET A 432 1.49 -14.52 -2.75
N VAL A 433 0.17 -14.45 -2.63
CA VAL A 433 -0.56 -14.96 -1.47
C VAL A 433 -1.71 -15.86 -1.85
N ARG A 434 -2.00 -16.83 -0.98
CA ARG A 434 -3.20 -17.67 -1.08
C ARG A 434 -3.77 -18.00 0.30
N PRO A 435 -5.06 -18.32 0.42
CA PRO A 435 -5.64 -18.82 1.66
C PRO A 435 -4.95 -20.11 2.11
N MET A 436 -4.71 -20.24 3.41
CA MET A 436 -4.23 -21.50 4.02
C MET A 436 -5.38 -22.51 4.06
N LYS A 437 -5.15 -23.71 3.51
CA LYS A 437 -6.13 -24.81 3.59
C LYS A 437 -6.30 -25.23 5.05
N ILE A 438 -7.49 -25.03 5.62
CA ILE A 438 -7.84 -25.65 6.91
C ILE A 438 -8.16 -27.10 6.60
N VAL A 439 -7.25 -28.02 6.97
CA VAL A 439 -7.55 -29.45 6.97
C VAL A 439 -8.41 -29.69 8.21
N ASN A 440 -9.72 -29.85 8.01
CA ASN A 440 -10.67 -30.26 9.04
C ASN A 440 -10.65 -31.78 9.22
#